data_AF-A0A1H8XBW8-F1
#
_entry.id   AF-A0A1H8XBW8-F1
#
_cell.length_a   1.000
_cell.length_b   1.000
_cell.length_c   1.000
_cell.angle_alpha   90.00
_cell.angle_beta   90.00
_cell.angle_gamma   90.00
#
_symmetry.space_group_name_H-M   'P 1'
#
loop_
_entity.id
_entity.type
_entity.pdbx_description
1 polymer ?
#
loop_
_entity_poly.entity_id
_entity_poly.type
_entity_poly.pdbx_seq_one_letter_code
_entity_poly.pdbx_strand_id
1 'polypeptide(L)'
;MTGFICLNCNTWLSPATNTCPGCQQALIYEGETKNILDRLEPNCLINRYDGSDLLEPAVFLKCGRSNAKVATKLQEYAKPVVIPKHKIYHFNQQLLSSIQALRNERTAAMMRYEQLIQNHWQQLKPYPYE
;
A
#
# COMPACT_ATOMS: atom_id res chain seq x y z
N MET A 1 4.32 12.35 9.28
CA MET A 1 3.39 12.92 8.27
C MET A 1 1.98 12.53 8.65
N THR A 2 1.34 13.28 9.54
CA THR A 2 -0.08 13.14 9.87
C THR A 2 -0.90 14.02 8.92
N GLY A 3 -2.01 13.52 8.41
CA GLY A 3 -2.91 14.24 7.52
C GLY A 3 -4.23 13.49 7.47
N PHE A 4 -5.28 14.13 6.96
CA PHE A 4 -6.62 13.56 6.94
C PHE A 4 -7.38 14.00 5.69
N ILE A 5 -8.50 13.35 5.44
CA ILE A 5 -9.38 13.62 4.32
C ILE A 5 -10.66 14.27 4.84
N CYS A 6 -11.10 15.37 4.24
CA CYS A 6 -12.44 15.89 4.52
C CYS A 6 -13.50 14.93 3.98
N LEU A 7 -14.42 14.44 4.81
CA LEU A 7 -15.46 13.50 4.38
C LEU A 7 -16.44 14.10 3.37
N ASN A 8 -16.60 15.43 3.35
CA ASN A 8 -17.54 16.11 2.46
C ASN A 8 -17.04 16.20 1.02
N CYS A 9 -15.74 16.47 0.80
CA CYS A 9 -15.20 16.69 -0.55
C CYS A 9 -14.00 15.80 -0.90
N ASN A 10 -13.60 14.90 -0.01
CA ASN A 10 -12.46 14.00 -0.15
C ASN A 10 -11.10 14.70 -0.42
N THR A 11 -11.00 15.99 -0.09
CA THR A 11 -9.74 16.74 -0.18
C THR A 11 -8.78 16.29 0.90
N TRP A 12 -7.51 16.07 0.53
CA TRP A 12 -6.43 15.77 1.48
C TRP A 12 -5.93 17.04 2.17
N LEU A 13 -5.76 16.96 3.48
CA LEU A 13 -5.51 18.09 4.36
C LEU A 13 -4.36 17.81 5.33
N SER A 14 -3.64 18.89 5.65
CA SER A 14 -2.58 18.93 6.64
C SER A 14 -3.15 19.34 8.02
N PRO A 15 -2.56 18.94 9.16
CA PRO A 15 -3.03 19.18 10.54
C PRO A 15 -3.20 20.63 10.99
N ALA A 16 -2.91 21.62 10.14
CA ALA A 16 -2.96 23.04 10.48
C ALA A 16 -4.22 23.76 9.96
N THR A 17 -5.27 23.05 9.53
CA THR A 17 -6.46 23.64 8.91
C THR A 17 -7.70 23.49 9.79
N ASN A 18 -8.40 24.58 10.13
CA ASN A 18 -9.67 24.51 10.89
C ASN A 18 -10.90 24.43 9.97
N THR A 19 -10.72 24.74 8.69
CA THR A 19 -11.75 24.74 7.68
C THR A 19 -11.21 24.05 6.43
N CYS A 20 -12.03 23.24 5.78
CA CYS A 20 -11.64 22.60 4.53
C CYS A 20 -11.51 23.66 3.41
N PRO A 21 -10.34 23.84 2.77
CA PRO A 21 -10.18 24.78 1.65
C PRO A 21 -11.03 24.41 0.42
N GLY A 22 -11.41 23.13 0.27
CA GLY A 22 -12.19 22.67 -0.87
C GLY A 22 -13.69 22.96 -0.78
N CYS A 23 -14.29 22.78 0.40
CA CYS A 23 -15.74 22.93 0.59
C CYS A 23 -16.15 23.95 1.66
N GLN A 24 -15.16 24.64 2.26
CA GLN A 24 -15.33 25.67 3.29
C GLN A 24 -16.05 25.22 4.57
N GLN A 25 -16.25 23.91 4.77
CA GLN A 25 -16.81 23.39 6.02
C GLN A 25 -15.78 23.38 7.16
N ALA A 26 -16.25 23.68 8.37
CA ALA A 26 -15.46 23.52 9.58
C ALA A 26 -15.06 22.04 9.77
N LEU A 27 -13.81 21.80 10.18
CA LEU A 27 -13.27 20.47 10.39
C LEU A 27 -13.47 20.06 11.84
N ILE A 28 -14.15 18.93 12.04
CA ILE A 28 -14.43 18.32 13.33
C ILE A 28 -13.57 17.07 13.44
N TYR A 29 -12.64 17.09 14.36
CA TYR A 29 -11.58 16.10 14.48
C TYR A 29 -11.97 14.88 15.33
N GLU A 30 -12.89 15.07 16.27
CA GLU A 30 -13.26 14.09 17.29
C GLU A 30 -14.76 14.15 17.61
N GLY A 31 -15.25 13.13 18.31
CA GLY A 31 -16.66 12.99 18.68
C GLY A 31 -17.52 12.38 17.56
N GLU A 32 -18.82 12.24 17.84
CA GLU A 32 -19.79 11.62 16.92
C GLU A 32 -19.96 12.41 15.62
N THR A 33 -19.72 13.73 15.68
CA THR A 33 -19.81 14.63 14.54
C THR A 33 -18.50 14.75 13.76
N LYS A 34 -17.51 13.87 14.01
CA LYS A 34 -16.23 13.86 13.29
C LYS A 34 -16.47 13.77 11.79
N ASN A 35 -15.89 14.72 11.05
CA ASN A 35 -16.11 14.85 9.60
C ASN A 35 -14.83 14.70 8.78
N ILE A 36 -13.83 14.00 9.36
CA ILE A 36 -12.55 13.71 8.73
C ILE A 36 -12.25 12.21 8.74
N LEU A 37 -11.52 11.74 7.72
CA LEU A 37 -10.89 10.42 7.67
C LEU A 37 -9.39 10.58 7.90
N ASP A 38 -8.94 10.20 9.09
CA ASP A 38 -7.55 10.29 9.58
C ASP A 38 -6.86 8.92 9.66
N ARG A 39 -7.60 7.84 9.38
CA ARG A 39 -7.11 6.46 9.32
C ARG A 39 -7.58 5.80 8.03
N LEU A 40 -6.76 4.92 7.49
CA LEU A 40 -7.14 4.09 6.35
C LEU A 40 -7.80 2.82 6.86
N GLU A 41 -9.01 2.52 6.38
CA GLU A 41 -9.74 1.29 6.69
C GLU A 41 -9.91 0.47 5.41
N PRO A 42 -8.98 -0.45 5.12
CA PRO A 42 -8.99 -1.20 3.86
C PRO A 42 -10.24 -2.07 3.72
N ASN A 43 -10.82 -2.07 2.52
CA ASN A 43 -11.97 -2.91 2.17
C ASN A 43 -11.71 -3.79 0.93
N CYS A 44 -10.54 -3.65 0.29
CA CYS A 44 -10.09 -4.51 -0.79
C CYS A 44 -8.57 -4.78 -0.71
N LEU A 45 -8.13 -5.79 -1.44
CA LEU A 45 -6.72 -6.04 -1.76
C LEU A 45 -6.48 -5.76 -3.23
N ILE A 46 -5.31 -5.22 -3.57
CA ILE A 46 -4.91 -4.98 -4.96
C ILE A 46 -3.58 -5.64 -5.28
N ASN A 47 -3.46 -6.14 -6.51
CA ASN A 47 -2.17 -6.48 -7.11
C ASN A 47 -1.81 -5.39 -8.13
N ARG A 48 -0.92 -4.48 -7.75
CA ARG A 48 -0.57 -3.32 -8.59
C ARG A 48 0.52 -3.62 -9.62
N TYR A 49 1.46 -4.50 -9.30
CA TYR A 49 2.70 -4.66 -10.06
C TYR A 49 2.73 -6.01 -10.78
N ASP A 50 2.72 -5.97 -12.11
CA ASP A 50 2.85 -7.19 -12.92
C ASP A 50 4.16 -7.92 -12.61
N GLY A 51 4.08 -9.25 -12.48
CA GLY A 51 5.21 -10.09 -12.08
C GLY A 51 5.56 -10.03 -10.59
N SER A 52 4.85 -9.22 -9.79
CA SER A 52 5.01 -9.20 -8.34
C SER A 52 3.93 -10.01 -7.64
N ASP A 53 4.32 -10.63 -6.53
CA ASP A 53 3.43 -11.25 -5.56
C ASP A 53 3.01 -10.29 -4.43
N LEU A 54 3.25 -8.98 -4.61
CA LEU A 54 2.84 -7.95 -3.67
C LEU A 54 1.33 -7.72 -3.75
N LEU A 55 0.64 -8.05 -2.67
CA LEU A 55 -0.71 -7.59 -2.39
C LEU A 55 -0.68 -6.41 -1.44
N GLU A 56 -1.42 -5.36 -1.80
CA GLU A 56 -1.56 -4.14 -1.00
C GLU A 56 -3.00 -4.01 -0.48
N PRO A 57 -3.20 -3.69 0.81
CA PRO A 57 -4.52 -3.29 1.31
C PRO A 57 -4.89 -1.91 0.76
N ALA A 58 -6.15 -1.74 0.36
CA ALA A 58 -6.65 -0.50 -0.22
C ALA A 58 -8.11 -0.23 0.13
N VAL A 59 -8.53 1.03 -0.05
CA VAL A 59 -9.93 1.45 -0.02
C VAL A 59 -10.42 1.59 -1.46
N PHE A 60 -11.49 0.87 -1.79
CA PHE A 60 -12.21 1.01 -3.04
C PHE A 60 -13.00 2.32 -3.06
N LEU A 61 -12.78 3.15 -4.08
CA LEU A 61 -13.42 4.47 -4.19
C LEU A 61 -14.47 4.53 -5.29
N LYS A 62 -14.17 4.01 -6.48
CA LYS A 62 -15.09 4.09 -7.63
C LYS A 62 -14.85 2.99 -8.66
N CYS A 63 -15.93 2.41 -9.19
CA CYS A 63 -15.89 1.48 -10.30
C CYS A 63 -15.99 2.21 -11.66
N GLY A 64 -15.12 1.88 -12.61
CA GLY A 64 -15.21 2.26 -14.03
C GLY A 64 -15.71 1.10 -14.90
N ARG A 65 -15.54 1.19 -16.23
CA ARG A 65 -15.94 0.10 -17.16
C ARG A 65 -14.99 -1.10 -17.07
N SER A 66 -13.68 -0.87 -17.21
CA SER A 66 -12.63 -1.90 -17.19
C SER A 66 -11.69 -1.80 -15.98
N ASN A 67 -11.73 -0.70 -15.25
CA ASN A 67 -10.86 -0.38 -14.13
C ASN A 67 -11.67 0.09 -12.91
N ALA A 68 -10.98 0.30 -11.80
CA ALA A 68 -11.50 0.99 -10.63
C ALA A 68 -10.45 1.94 -10.06
N LYS A 69 -10.93 2.90 -9.26
CA LYS A 69 -10.13 3.84 -8.48
C LYS A 69 -10.06 3.36 -7.04
N VAL A 70 -8.85 3.30 -6.49
CA VAL A 70 -8.56 2.85 -5.13
C VAL A 70 -7.54 3.79 -4.46
N ALA A 71 -7.43 3.74 -3.13
CA ALA A 71 -6.39 4.43 -2.37
C ALA A 71 -5.72 3.47 -1.39
N THR A 72 -4.38 3.38 -1.41
CA THR A 72 -3.58 2.60 -0.44
C THR A 72 -3.07 3.46 0.72
N LYS A 73 -3.26 4.78 0.63
CA LYS A 73 -2.92 5.76 1.66
C LYS A 73 -3.83 6.99 1.55
N LEU A 74 -3.92 7.77 2.63
CA LEU A 74 -4.78 8.95 2.67
C LEU A 74 -4.47 9.94 1.54
N GLN A 75 -3.19 10.21 1.23
CA GLN A 75 -2.82 11.15 0.15
C GLN A 75 -3.40 10.78 -1.22
N GLU A 76 -3.67 9.49 -1.46
CA GLU A 76 -4.17 9.03 -2.76
C GLU A 76 -5.66 9.30 -2.96
N TYR A 77 -6.41 9.76 -1.96
CA TYR A 77 -7.81 10.18 -2.18
C TYR A 77 -7.91 11.36 -3.17
N ALA A 78 -6.92 12.27 -3.16
CA ALA A 78 -6.85 13.38 -4.10
C ALA A 78 -6.48 12.92 -5.52
N LYS A 79 -5.66 11.88 -5.65
CA LYS A 79 -5.24 11.28 -6.93
C LYS A 79 -5.26 9.74 -6.82
N PRO A 80 -6.44 9.12 -6.96
CA PRO A 80 -6.58 7.68 -6.75
C PRO A 80 -5.77 6.84 -7.73
N VAL A 81 -5.31 5.70 -7.26
CA VAL A 81 -4.65 4.69 -8.10
C VAL A 81 -5.71 4.03 -8.98
N VAL A 82 -5.42 3.88 -10.27
CA VAL A 82 -6.30 3.22 -11.24
C VAL A 82 -5.78 1.80 -11.46
N ILE A 83 -6.61 0.79 -11.14
CA ILE A 83 -6.25 -0.63 -11.22
C ILE A 83 -7.29 -1.36 -12.11
N PRO A 84 -6.88 -2.30 -12.99
CA PRO A 84 -7.82 -3.16 -13.70
C PRO A 84 -8.67 -4.01 -12.76
N LYS A 85 -9.96 -4.19 -13.07
CA LYS A 85 -10.91 -4.88 -12.17
C LYS A 85 -10.47 -6.28 -11.73
N HIS A 86 -9.84 -7.03 -12.63
CA HIS A 86 -9.39 -8.41 -12.35
C HIS A 86 -8.19 -8.49 -11.39
N LYS A 87 -7.61 -7.34 -11.00
CA LYS A 87 -6.51 -7.26 -10.02
C LYS A 87 -6.97 -6.73 -8.65
N ILE A 88 -8.28 -6.68 -8.44
CA ILE A 88 -8.90 -6.22 -7.19
C ILE A 88 -9.61 -7.40 -6.57
N TYR A 89 -9.33 -7.66 -5.30
CA TYR A 89 -9.85 -8.80 -4.55
C TYR A 89 -10.53 -8.31 -3.27
N HIS A 90 -11.40 -9.14 -2.71
CA HIS A 90 -11.98 -8.88 -1.40
C HIS A 90 -10.90 -8.78 -0.33
N PHE A 91 -11.10 -7.87 0.63
CA PHE A 91 -10.19 -7.77 1.76
C PHE A 91 -10.25 -9.02 2.62
N ASN A 92 -9.10 -9.64 2.82
CA ASN A 92 -8.91 -10.78 3.70
C ASN A 92 -7.57 -10.63 4.42
N GLN A 93 -7.63 -10.23 5.69
CA GLN A 93 -6.44 -10.00 6.51
C GLN A 93 -5.59 -11.26 6.68
N GLN A 94 -6.23 -12.42 6.87
CA GLN A 94 -5.51 -13.69 7.06
C GLN A 94 -4.70 -14.05 5.82
N LEU A 95 -5.30 -13.97 4.64
CA LEU A 95 -4.64 -14.27 3.37
C LEU A 95 -3.50 -13.28 3.07
N LEU A 96 -3.72 -11.99 3.34
CA LEU A 96 -2.67 -10.96 3.21
C LEU A 96 -1.46 -11.30 4.11
N SER A 97 -1.70 -11.62 5.38
CA SER A 97 -0.64 -11.98 6.32
C SER A 97 0.09 -13.26 5.93
N SER A 98 -0.62 -14.29 5.46
CA SER A 98 0.00 -15.53 4.96
C SER A 98 0.92 -15.28 3.77
N ILE A 99 0.48 -14.48 2.79
CA ILE A 99 1.31 -14.16 1.63
C ILE A 99 2.54 -13.33 2.04
N GLN A 100 2.37 -12.36 2.95
CA GLN A 100 3.49 -11.58 3.47
C GLN A 100 4.51 -12.46 4.22
N ALA A 101 4.06 -13.43 5.01
CA ALA A 101 4.94 -14.38 5.69
C ALA A 101 5.77 -15.20 4.69
N LEU A 102 5.13 -15.79 3.66
CA LEU A 102 5.83 -16.54 2.61
C LEU A 102 6.86 -15.69 1.86
N ARG A 103 6.56 -14.41 1.61
CA ARG A 103 7.50 -13.49 0.96
C ARG A 103 8.72 -13.22 1.82
N ASN A 104 8.52 -13.05 3.13
CA ASN A 104 9.60 -12.88 4.09
C ASN A 104 10.47 -14.14 4.17
N GLU A 105 9.85 -15.32 4.21
CA GLU A 105 10.55 -16.61 4.20
C GLU A 105 11.37 -16.80 2.92
N ARG A 106 10.80 -16.50 1.75
CA ARG A 106 11.53 -16.55 0.47
C ARG A 106 12.74 -15.63 0.51
N THR A 107 12.56 -14.39 0.97
CA THR A 107 13.64 -13.40 1.04
C THR A 107 14.75 -13.86 1.97
N ALA A 108 14.41 -14.38 3.15
CA ALA A 108 15.36 -14.95 4.09
C ALA A 108 16.10 -16.16 3.51
N ALA A 109 15.40 -17.05 2.81
CA ALA A 109 16.01 -18.21 2.16
C ALA A 109 16.98 -17.79 1.05
N MET A 110 16.61 -16.85 0.19
CA MET A 110 17.48 -16.32 -0.86
C MET A 110 18.75 -15.69 -0.28
N MET A 111 18.62 -14.84 0.75
CA MET A 111 19.79 -14.24 1.43
C MET A 111 20.72 -15.31 2.02
N ARG A 112 20.17 -16.39 2.60
CA ARG A 112 20.99 -17.51 3.10
C ARG A 112 21.76 -18.19 1.97
N TYR A 113 21.11 -18.45 0.83
CA TYR A 113 21.78 -19.05 -0.32
C TYR A 113 22.84 -18.12 -0.92
N GLU A 114 22.58 -16.82 -1.03
CA GLU A 114 23.56 -15.83 -1.47
C GLU A 114 24.81 -15.83 -0.58
N GLN A 115 24.63 -15.87 0.74
CA GLN A 115 25.74 -15.97 1.69
C GLN A 115 26.55 -17.26 1.52
N LEU A 116 25.88 -18.41 1.38
CA LEU A 116 26.57 -19.70 1.17
C LEU A 116 27.36 -19.70 -0.13
N ILE A 117 26.77 -19.22 -1.22
CA ILE A 117 27.43 -19.08 -2.51
C ILE A 117 28.66 -18.19 -2.37
N GLN A 118 28.53 -17.03 -1.73
CA GLN A 118 29.64 -16.10 -1.51
C GLN A 118 30.78 -16.73 -0.69
N ASN A 119 30.45 -17.50 0.34
CA ASN A 119 31.45 -18.20 1.14
C ASN A 119 32.22 -19.24 0.31
N HIS A 120 31.55 -19.93 -0.61
CA HIS A 120 32.23 -20.87 -1.52
C HIS A 120 33.10 -20.15 -2.56
N TRP A 121 32.65 -19.02 -3.10
CA TRP A 121 33.46 -18.20 -4.02
C TRP A 121 34.79 -17.77 -3.39
N GLN A 122 34.79 -17.41 -2.10
CA GLN A 122 36.00 -17.02 -1.37
C GLN A 122 37.01 -18.16 -1.18
N GLN A 123 36.60 -19.41 -1.34
CA GLN A 123 37.48 -20.58 -1.23
C GLN A 123 38.19 -20.91 -2.54
N LEU A 124 37.77 -20.32 -3.66
CA LEU A 124 38.40 -20.57 -4.95
C LEU A 124 39.80 -19.96 -4.98
N LYS A 125 40.77 -20.79 -5.39
CA LYS A 125 42.14 -20.32 -5.64
C LYS A 125 42.27 -19.88 -7.10
N PRO A 126 43.01 -18.80 -7.39
CA PRO A 126 43.34 -18.43 -8.75
C PRO A 126 44.02 -19.60 -9.47
N TYR A 127 43.69 -19.77 -10.75
CA TYR A 127 44.41 -20.72 -11.59
C TYR A 127 45.85 -20.22 -11.79
N PRO A 128 46.88 -21.05 -11.62
CA PRO A 128 48.27 -20.65 -11.84
C PRO A 128 48.54 -20.66 -13.35
N TYR A 129 48.22 -19.55 -14.03
CA TYR A 129 48.75 -19.32 -15.37
C TYR A 129 50.24 -19.00 -15.23
N GLU A 130 51.08 -19.95 -15.63
CA GLU A 130 52.51 -19.73 -15.91
C GLU A 130 52.71 -18.99 -17.24
#